data_AF-A0A968ZD24-F1
#
_entry.id   AF-A0A968ZD24-F1
#
_cell.length_a   1.000
_cell.length_b   1.000
_cell.length_c   1.000
_cell.angle_alpha   90.00
_cell.angle_beta   90.00
_cell.angle_gamma   90.00
#
_symmetry.space_group_name_H-M   'P 1'
#
loop_
_entity.id
_entity.type
_entity.pdbx_description
1 polymer ?
#
loop_
_entity_poly.entity_id
_entity_poly.type
_entity_poly.pdbx_seq_one_letter_code
_entity_poly.pdbx_strand_id
1 'polypeptide(L)'
;MACSIEIRDIEAGYGAVRVLHGVSISVNDGETVVLLGSNGNGKSTLIRCIAGLVEPTAGTVVLKVDGQETNLVGRTPEEIVGLGRGAGARGPAACFRH
;
A
#
# COMPACT_ATOMS: atom_id res chain seq x y z
N MET A 1 17.69 -5.85 -7.97
CA MET A 1 16.25 -6.00 -7.70
C MET A 1 15.82 -4.71 -7.07
N ALA A 2 14.86 -4.01 -7.68
CA ALA A 2 14.36 -2.73 -7.18
C ALA A 2 12.86 -2.87 -6.95
N CYS A 3 12.41 -2.57 -5.74
CA CYS A 3 11.00 -2.55 -5.38
C CYS A 3 10.60 -1.14 -4.98
N SER A 4 9.49 -0.64 -5.53
CA SER A 4 8.92 0.63 -5.09
C SER A 4 7.41 0.51 -4.97
N ILE A 5 6.82 1.25 -4.04
CA ILE A 5 5.37 1.36 -3.90
C ILE A 5 4.97 2.82 -4.06
N GLU A 6 3.93 3.03 -4.85
CA GLU A 6 3.39 4.35 -5.14
C GLU A 6 1.90 4.37 -4.82
N ILE A 7 1.52 5.30 -3.95
CA ILE A 7 0.18 5.52 -3.47
C ILE A 7 -0.22 6.91 -3.97
N ARG A 8 -1.35 7.00 -4.67
CA ARG A 8 -1.84 8.27 -5.23
C ARG A 8 -3.29 8.49 -4.85
N ASP A 9 -3.53 9.62 -4.22
CA ASP A 9 -4.83 10.19 -3.89
C ASP A 9 -5.78 9.19 -3.24
N ILE A 10 -5.26 8.38 -2.31
CA ILE A 10 -6.07 7.38 -1.62
C ILE A 10 -7.09 8.06 -0.72
N GLU A 11 -8.36 7.75 -0.98
CA GLU A 11 -9.48 8.03 -0.10
C GLU A 11 -10.05 6.71 0.42
N ALA A 12 -10.34 6.65 1.72
CA ALA A 12 -10.93 5.48 2.34
C ALA A 12 -11.70 5.90 3.60
N GLY A 13 -12.69 5.11 3.97
CA GLY A 13 -13.57 5.40 5.09
C GLY A 13 -14.38 4.18 5.50
N TYR A 14 -15.13 4.33 6.59
CA TYR A 14 -16.04 3.30 7.10
C TYR A 14 -17.47 3.88 7.11
N GLY A 15 -18.35 3.30 6.29
CA GLY A 15 -19.70 3.82 6.09
C GLY A 15 -19.69 5.27 5.59
N ALA A 16 -20.35 6.17 6.32
CA ALA A 16 -20.40 7.59 5.98
C ALA A 16 -19.15 8.39 6.41
N VAL A 17 -18.25 7.79 7.19
CA VAL A 17 -17.09 8.51 7.76
C VAL A 17 -15.88 8.33 6.84
N ARG A 18 -15.42 9.42 6.23
CA ARG A 18 -14.12 9.45 5.52
C ARG A 18 -12.98 9.58 6.52
N VAL A 19 -11.96 8.76 6.34
CA VAL A 19 -10.78 8.67 7.23
C VAL A 19 -9.49 9.08 6.52
N LEU A 20 -9.38 8.75 5.23
CA LEU A 20 -8.30 9.21 4.35
C LEU A 20 -8.86 10.22 3.34
N HIS A 21 -8.11 11.30 3.12
CA HIS A 21 -8.52 12.45 2.31
C HIS A 21 -7.47 12.72 1.23
N GLY A 22 -7.32 11.81 0.26
CA GLY A 22 -6.41 12.00 -0.87
C GLY A 22 -4.93 11.88 -0.46
N VAL A 23 -4.56 10.76 0.18
CA VAL A 23 -3.19 10.54 0.64
C VAL A 23 -2.32 10.00 -0.49
N SER A 24 -1.19 10.67 -0.73
CA SER A 24 -0.20 10.30 -1.74
C SER A 24 1.17 10.07 -1.11
N ILE A 25 1.78 8.92 -1.35
CA ILE A 25 3.09 8.52 -0.79
C ILE A 25 3.83 7.67 -1.83
N SER A 26 5.10 7.98 -2.05
CA SER A 26 6.01 7.12 -2.80
C SER A 26 7.08 6.57 -1.86
N VAL A 27 7.38 5.28 -1.97
CA VAL A 27 8.47 4.62 -1.25
C VAL A 27 9.32 3.89 -2.27
N ASN A 28 10.58 4.27 -2.38
CA ASN A 28 11.54 3.63 -3.28
C ASN A 28 12.23 2.43 -2.62
N ASP A 29 13.04 1.73 -3.40
CA ASP A 29 13.80 0.59 -2.92
C ASP A 29 14.79 1.00 -1.82
N GLY A 30 14.77 0.28 -0.71
CA GLY A 30 15.59 0.60 0.47
C GLY A 30 15.10 1.79 1.30
N GLU A 31 14.00 2.45 0.92
CA GLU A 31 13.40 3.50 1.74
C GLU A 31 12.45 2.92 2.79
N THR A 32 12.49 3.48 3.99
CA THR A 32 11.52 3.19 5.05
C THR A 32 10.72 4.45 5.33
N VAL A 33 9.41 4.39 5.11
CA VAL A 33 8.49 5.48 5.47
C VAL A 33 7.82 5.18 6.80
N VAL A 34 7.94 6.13 7.73
CA VAL A 34 7.25 6.09 9.02
C VAL A 34 6.02 6.99 8.94
N LEU A 35 4.83 6.41 9.10
CA LEU A 35 3.59 7.15 9.19
C LEU A 35 3.44 7.75 10.60
N LEU A 36 3.61 9.07 10.71
CA LEU A 36 3.49 9.81 11.98
C LEU A 36 2.11 10.50 12.11
N GLY A 37 1.62 10.64 13.35
CA GLY A 37 0.44 11.44 13.69
C GLY A 37 -0.33 10.90 14.91
N SER A 38 -1.34 11.62 15.38
CA SER A 38 -2.21 11.19 16.50
C SER A 38 -3.02 9.93 16.18
N ASN A 39 -3.41 9.19 17.21
CA ASN A 39 -4.38 8.11 17.07
C ASN A 39 -5.66 8.66 16.43
N GLY A 40 -6.20 7.97 15.42
CA GLY A 40 -7.40 8.39 14.69
C GLY A 40 -7.17 9.03 13.32
N ASN A 41 -5.94 9.43 12.96
CA ASN A 41 -5.66 10.06 11.66
C ASN A 41 -5.53 9.07 10.48
N GLY A 42 -6.15 7.89 10.55
CA GLY A 42 -6.20 6.98 9.40
C GLY A 42 -4.93 6.21 9.05
N LYS A 43 -3.84 6.30 9.81
CA LYS A 43 -2.59 5.54 9.54
C LYS A 43 -2.82 4.04 9.34
N SER A 44 -3.53 3.41 10.28
CA SER A 44 -3.87 1.99 10.16
C SER A 44 -4.85 1.72 9.02
N THR A 45 -5.70 2.69 8.65
CA THR A 45 -6.57 2.58 7.48
C THR A 45 -5.76 2.56 6.20
N LEU A 46 -4.73 3.42 6.08
CA LEU A 46 -3.82 3.43 4.94
C LEU A 46 -3.04 2.12 4.82
N ILE A 47 -2.49 1.60 5.93
CA ILE A 47 -1.80 0.31 5.94
C ILE A 47 -2.75 -0.83 5.51
N ARG A 48 -4.00 -0.81 5.98
CA ARG A 48 -5.01 -1.78 5.55
C ARG A 48 -5.36 -1.67 4.07
N CYS A 49 -5.37 -0.45 3.50
CA CYS A 49 -5.57 -0.27 2.06
C CYS A 49 -4.44 -0.89 1.24
N ILE A 50 -3.19 -0.65 1.65
CA ILE A 50 -2.01 -1.24 1.00
C ILE A 50 -2.03 -2.77 1.08
N ALA A 51 -2.48 -3.32 2.20
CA ALA A 51 -2.56 -4.76 2.44
C ALA A 51 -3.78 -5.44 1.76
N GLY A 52 -4.65 -4.69 1.07
CA GLY A 52 -5.89 -5.22 0.49
C GLY A 52 -6.96 -5.61 1.52
N LEU A 53 -6.85 -5.13 2.76
CA LEU A 53 -7.81 -5.40 3.85
C LEU A 53 -8.96 -4.37 3.89
N VAL A 54 -8.74 -3.19 3.30
CA VAL A 54 -9.75 -2.15 3.13
C VAL A 54 -9.67 -1.68 1.68
N GLU A 55 -10.78 -1.72 0.96
CA GLU A 55 -10.80 -1.18 -0.39
C GLU A 55 -10.92 0.35 -0.32
N PRO A 56 -9.99 1.09 -0.95
CA PRO A 56 -10.11 2.54 -1.03
C PRO A 56 -11.28 2.92 -1.94
N THR A 57 -11.97 4.01 -1.60
CA THR A 57 -13.08 4.54 -2.38
C THR A 57 -12.62 5.31 -3.62
N ALA A 58 -11.37 5.79 -3.60
CA ALA A 58 -10.71 6.46 -4.72
C ALA A 58 -9.19 6.36 -4.58
N GLY A 59 -8.48 6.63 -5.68
CA GLY A 59 -7.02 6.59 -5.74
C GLY A 59 -6.46 5.25 -6.21
N THR A 60 -5.14 5.12 -6.20
CA THR A 60 -4.43 3.93 -6.67
C THR A 60 -3.27 3.56 -5.76
N VAL A 61 -3.00 2.26 -5.66
CA VAL A 61 -1.80 1.70 -5.01
C VAL A 61 -1.09 0.82 -6.02
N VAL A 62 0.12 1.22 -6.42
CA VAL A 62 0.92 0.53 -7.43
C VAL A 62 2.19 0.00 -6.78
N LEU A 63 2.42 -1.30 -6.90
CA LEU A 63 3.68 -1.94 -6.55
C LEU A 63 4.49 -2.17 -7.82
N LYS A 64 5.74 -1.72 -7.84
CA LYS A 64 6.67 -1.97 -8.93
C LYS A 64 7.76 -2.90 -8.43
N VAL A 65 7.93 -4.05 -9.10
CA VAL A 65 8.95 -5.05 -8.78
C VAL A 65 9.67 -5.40 -10.07
N ASP A 66 10.99 -5.18 -10.12
CA ASP A 66 11.82 -5.52 -11.28
C ASP A 66 11.26 -5.01 -12.62
N GLY A 67 10.68 -3.79 -12.60
CA GLY A 67 10.09 -3.14 -13.76
C GLY A 67 8.64 -3.56 -14.08
N GLN A 68 8.07 -4.53 -13.37
CA GLN A 68 6.66 -4.89 -13.49
C GLN A 68 5.81 -4.08 -12.52
N GLU A 69 4.86 -3.32 -13.05
CA GLU A 69 3.90 -2.57 -12.25
C GLU A 69 2.63 -3.39 -12.02
N THR A 70 2.15 -3.41 -10.77
CA THR A 70 0.93 -4.09 -10.38
C THR A 70 0.06 -3.17 -9.54
N ASN A 71 -1.17 -2.93 -9.99
CA ASN A 71 -2.18 -2.26 -9.16
C ASN A 71 -2.69 -3.23 -8.08
N LEU A 72 -2.67 -2.79 -6.83
CA LEU A 72 -3.11 -3.55 -5.66
C LEU A 72 -4.57 -3.29 -5.27
N VAL A 73 -5.20 -2.21 -5.79
CA VAL A 73 -6.60 -1.90 -5.48
C VAL A 73 -7.52 -2.99 -6.01
N GLY A 74 -8.43 -3.48 -5.17
CA GLY A 74 -9.37 -4.56 -5.50
C GLY A 74 -8.77 -5.97 -5.45
N ARG A 75 -7.47 -6.11 -5.17
CA ARG A 75 -6.84 -7.43 -4.97
C ARG A 75 -7.05 -7.93 -3.55
N THR A 76 -7.15 -9.24 -3.40
CA THR A 76 -7.22 -9.85 -2.07
C THR A 76 -5.84 -9.87 -1.40
N PRO A 77 -5.77 -9.89 -0.07
CA PRO A 77 -4.50 -10.03 0.66
C PRO A 77 -3.66 -11.22 0.18
N GLU A 78 -4.30 -12.33 -0.17
CA GLU A 78 -3.63 -13.54 -0.68
C GLU A 78 -2.95 -13.29 -2.03
N GLU A 79 -3.61 -12.57 -2.94
CA GLU A 79 -3.03 -12.18 -4.22
C GLU A 79 -1.86 -11.22 -4.02
N ILE A 80 -2.00 -10.25 -3.12
CA ILE A 80 -0.96 -9.26 -2.81
C ILE A 80 0.28 -9.93 -2.19
N VAL A 81 0.09 -10.90 -1.29
CA VAL A 81 1.18 -11.71 -0.73
C VAL A 81 1.78 -12.63 -1.80
N GLY A 82 0.96 -13.16 -2.70
CA GLY A 82 1.36 -14.00 -3.83
C GLY A 82 2.31 -13.30 -4.81
N LEU A 83 2.17 -11.98 -5.01
CA LEU A 83 3.11 -11.17 -5.79
C LEU A 83 4.55 -11.25 -5.24
N GLY A 84 4.70 -11.49 -3.93
CA GLY A 84 5.99 -11.70 -3.29
C GLY A 84 6.58 -13.12 -3.39
N ARG A 85 5.92 -14.06 -4.08
CA ARG A 85 6.40 -15.45 -4.22
C ARG A 85 6.86 -15.83 -5.63
N GLY A 86 6.61 -14.98 -6.63
CA GLY A 86 6.86 -15.30 -8.04
C GLY A 86 8.29 -15.06 -8.55
N ALA A 87 9.14 -14.30 -7.84
CA ALA A 87 10.42 -13.87 -8.42
C ALA A 87 11.48 -13.49 -7.38
N GLY A 88 11.66 -14.22 -6.26
CA GLY A 88 12.67 -13.85 -5.25
C GLY A 88 12.48 -12.44 -4.61
N ALA A 89 11.43 -11.74 -5.02
CA ALA A 89 11.06 -10.42 -4.59
C ALA A 89 10.31 -10.56 -3.28
N ARG A 90 10.94 -10.08 -2.22
CA ARG A 90 10.29 -9.76 -0.95
C ARG A 90 8.98 -9.03 -1.27
N GLY A 91 7.83 -9.65 -0.96
CA GLY A 91 6.50 -9.04 -1.16
C GLY A 91 6.38 -7.68 -0.48
N PRO A 92 5.27 -6.93 -0.66
CA PRO A 92 5.15 -5.59 -0.10
C PRO A 92 5.39 -5.55 1.42
N ALA A 93 4.99 -6.58 2.16
CA ALA A 93 5.27 -6.72 3.60
C ALA A 93 6.77 -6.88 3.95
N ALA A 94 7.60 -7.32 3.01
CA ALA A 94 9.02 -7.55 3.18
C ALA A 94 9.89 -6.38 2.67
N CYS A 95 9.33 -5.39 1.97
CA CYS A 95 9.92 -4.05 1.83
C CYS A 95 9.95 -3.27 3.16
N PHE A 96 9.07 -3.60 4.11
CA PHE A 96 8.99 -2.93 5.42
C PHE A 96 9.77 -3.64 6.53
N ARG A 97 10.72 -4.53 6.20
CA ARG A 97 11.56 -5.18 7.22
C ARG A 97 12.87 -4.41 7.43
N HIS A 98 13.15 -4.11 8.70
CA HIS A 98 14.46 -3.73 9.24
C HIS A 98 15.60 -4.63 8.76
#